data_AF-A0A9W8UUD1-F1
#
_entry.id   AF-A0A9W8UUD1-F1
#
_cell.length_a   1.000
_cell.length_b   1.000
_cell.length_c   1.000
_cell.angle_alpha   90.00
_cell.angle_beta   90.00
_cell.angle_gamma   90.00
#
_symmetry.space_group_name_H-M   'P 1'
#
loop_
_entity.id
_entity.type
_entity.pdbx_description
1 polymer ?
#
loop_
_entity_poly.entity_id
_entity_poly.type
_entity_poly.pdbx_seq_one_letter_code
_entity_poly.pdbx_strand_id
1 'polypeptide(L)'
;MILIILKSNGDPIDNWRVAPGVYLAIASVVANIVLRYTFNKGVEISWWVAALREDGTTTVADLHHIWSFGTSLRSALLAGRGFNLVALAAVLLALVPANAPLAQRASRTVSRPTALNVDAPIVAAPSLNATSGATGMITGRIHQINYITPSFAPVLQDHLLSNPIPLEGSLCRGTTTCRGILQAAGYEMACVDGTEFFDKTPRLSTEIAEDGNSAFNDSVVFSTDFAYMIHARPQKWLAGESIMNLTAKFKEHGWCKGDVAVRNCTMAPATLAYRIVIANGTIALDRDYTYEDDRVIKYAETSEREVHGGVFLALQEMFSAKVTLRFAGAAGYDMTTTGITALRYSRRTEEDTHFLCQNRWLDPTHDILMTARELMFRLALQGNNSDIAAQSVRVAQEGTEVVYTSDFLFLGLALMLICLAAVAVVPLLMHWWRLGRDVSLSPIEIARAFSAPELVGSGSNSDASRLMKDIGAKEVRYGVVSSGGANGYQGQVWSELAFAHPSVVQTPRKGEQY
;
A
#
# COMPACT_ATOMS: atom_id res chain seq x y z
N MET A 1 19.73 6.07 -20.18
CA MET A 1 18.56 5.22 -19.86
C MET A 1 18.98 3.97 -19.09
N ILE A 2 19.83 3.10 -19.65
CA ILE A 2 20.28 1.84 -19.01
C ILE A 2 20.85 2.05 -17.59
N LEU A 3 21.77 3.00 -17.42
CA LEU A 3 22.39 3.31 -16.12
C LEU A 3 21.37 3.73 -15.04
N ILE A 4 20.32 4.47 -15.42
CA ILE A 4 19.29 4.93 -14.48
C ILE A 4 18.54 3.72 -13.93
N ILE A 5 18.13 2.82 -14.82
CA ILE A 5 17.36 1.61 -14.45
C ILE A 5 18.20 0.66 -13.60
N LEU A 6 19.45 0.40 -14.00
CA LEU A 6 20.35 -0.48 -13.24
C LEU A 6 20.61 0.06 -11.84
N LYS A 7 20.76 1.39 -11.69
CA LYS A 7 21.00 2.01 -10.38
C LYS A 7 19.72 2.07 -9.53
N SER A 8 18.56 2.30 -10.13
CA SER A 8 17.30 2.37 -9.39
C SER A 8 16.76 1.01 -8.95
N ASN A 9 17.20 -0.09 -9.56
CA ASN A 9 16.60 -1.40 -9.31
C ASN A 9 16.89 -1.90 -7.88
N GLY A 10 15.83 -2.04 -7.08
CA GLY A 10 15.89 -2.47 -5.69
C GLY A 10 16.23 -1.36 -4.69
N ASP A 11 16.35 -0.12 -5.14
CA ASP A 11 16.71 1.02 -4.30
C ASP A 11 15.45 1.67 -3.67
N PRO A 12 15.48 2.07 -2.39
CA PRO A 12 14.38 2.77 -1.73
C PRO A 12 14.04 4.11 -2.38
N ILE A 13 12.76 4.52 -2.29
CA ILE A 13 12.33 5.83 -2.80
C ILE A 13 13.07 6.98 -2.12
N ASP A 14 13.35 6.87 -0.82
CA ASP A 14 13.97 7.94 -0.02
C ASP A 14 15.40 8.29 -0.47
N ASN A 15 16.08 7.38 -1.18
CA ASN A 15 17.41 7.62 -1.74
C ASN A 15 17.37 8.54 -2.98
N TRP A 16 16.20 8.79 -3.57
CA TRP A 16 16.05 9.53 -4.82
C TRP A 16 15.26 10.82 -4.62
N ARG A 17 15.92 11.98 -4.81
CA ARG A 17 15.23 13.29 -4.82
C ARG A 17 14.25 13.45 -5.98
N VAL A 18 14.53 12.77 -7.10
CA VAL A 18 13.72 12.81 -8.32
C VAL A 18 13.51 11.38 -8.79
N ALA A 19 12.27 11.04 -9.12
CA ALA A 19 11.92 9.69 -9.51
C ALA A 19 12.69 9.26 -10.81
N PRO A 20 13.23 8.04 -10.86
CA PRO A 20 13.90 7.48 -12.04
C PRO A 20 13.10 7.64 -13.34
N GLY A 21 11.76 7.48 -13.26
CA GLY A 21 10.85 7.68 -14.40
C GLY A 21 10.92 9.07 -15.04
N VAL A 22 11.21 10.12 -14.25
CA VAL A 22 11.37 11.49 -14.76
C VAL A 22 12.67 11.61 -15.57
N TYR A 23 13.78 11.04 -15.08
CA TYR A 23 15.03 11.02 -15.84
C TYR A 23 14.89 10.25 -17.15
N LEU A 24 14.10 9.17 -17.17
CA LEU A 24 13.80 8.41 -18.38
C LEU A 24 12.94 9.20 -19.38
N ALA A 25 11.98 9.98 -18.89
CA ALA A 25 11.17 10.87 -19.72
C ALA A 25 12.04 11.95 -20.39
N ILE A 26 12.91 12.62 -19.62
CA ILE A 26 13.83 13.64 -20.15
C ILE A 26 14.76 13.04 -21.20
N ALA A 27 15.36 11.88 -20.93
CA ALA A 27 16.22 11.19 -21.87
C ALA A 27 15.49 10.83 -23.18
N SER A 28 14.22 10.43 -23.10
CA SER A 28 13.40 10.10 -24.28
C SER A 28 13.11 11.34 -25.11
N VAL A 29 12.78 12.47 -24.48
CA VAL A 29 12.58 13.75 -25.17
C VAL A 29 13.84 14.18 -25.91
N VAL A 30 14.99 14.14 -25.25
CA VAL A 30 16.28 14.49 -25.87
C VAL A 30 16.58 13.57 -27.06
N ALA A 31 16.40 12.26 -26.91
CA ALA A 31 16.61 11.31 -28.00
C ALA A 31 15.70 11.60 -29.21
N ASN A 32 14.42 11.94 -28.97
CA ASN A 32 13.46 12.24 -30.03
C ASN A 32 13.82 13.53 -30.78
N ILE A 33 14.28 14.57 -30.07
CA ILE A 33 14.75 15.82 -30.68
C ILE A 33 15.98 15.56 -31.55
N VAL A 34 16.97 14.83 -31.02
CA VAL A 34 18.21 14.51 -31.75
C VAL A 34 17.91 13.69 -33.00
N LEU A 35 17.08 12.64 -32.90
CA LEU A 35 16.69 11.83 -34.06
C LEU A 35 15.94 12.66 -35.10
N ARG A 36 15.03 13.54 -34.68
CA ARG A 36 14.27 14.40 -35.61
C ARG A 36 15.17 15.39 -36.34
N TYR A 37 16.10 16.01 -35.62
CA TYR A 37 17.10 16.90 -36.23
C TYR A 37 17.96 16.15 -37.24
N THR A 38 18.47 14.97 -36.85
CA THR A 38 19.33 14.13 -37.69
C THR A 38 18.60 13.67 -38.96
N PHE A 39 17.32 13.30 -38.83
CA PHE A 39 16.49 12.94 -39.98
C PHE A 39 16.29 14.10 -40.95
N ASN A 40 15.95 15.29 -40.47
CA ASN A 40 15.79 16.46 -41.34
C ASN A 40 17.07 16.76 -42.13
N LYS A 41 18.24 16.68 -41.47
CA LYS A 41 19.54 16.81 -42.14
C LYS A 41 19.82 15.68 -43.12
N GLY A 42 19.46 14.45 -42.77
CA GLY A 42 19.54 13.29 -43.67
C GLY A 42 18.69 13.46 -44.93
N VAL A 43 17.49 14.02 -44.82
CA VAL A 43 16.63 14.31 -45.98
C VAL A 43 17.30 15.34 -46.89
N GLU A 44 17.80 16.45 -46.34
CA GLU A 44 18.52 17.48 -47.09
C GLU A 44 19.70 16.88 -47.89
N ILE A 45 20.58 16.13 -47.21
CA ILE A 45 21.73 15.48 -47.82
C ILE A 45 21.29 14.48 -48.89
N SER A 46 20.29 13.63 -48.60
CA SER A 46 19.82 12.60 -49.53
C SER A 46 19.25 13.19 -50.83
N TRP A 47 18.60 14.35 -50.76
CA TRP A 47 18.04 15.04 -51.93
C TRP A 47 19.15 15.55 -52.85
N TRP A 48 20.15 16.25 -52.30
CA TRP A 48 21.26 16.76 -53.10
C TRP A 48 22.18 15.65 -53.61
N VAL A 49 22.41 14.59 -52.82
CA VAL A 49 23.17 13.43 -53.27
C VAL A 49 22.46 12.71 -54.41
N ALA A 50 21.13 12.61 -54.38
CA ALA A 50 20.36 12.06 -55.49
C ALA A 50 20.50 12.92 -56.76
N ALA A 51 20.48 14.26 -56.62
CA ALA A 51 20.68 15.19 -57.73
C ALA A 51 22.09 15.14 -58.34
N LEU A 52 23.11 14.76 -57.57
CA LEU A 52 24.50 14.62 -58.02
C LEU A 52 24.83 13.28 -58.68
N ARG A 53 23.91 12.31 -58.72
CA ARG A 53 24.21 10.99 -59.29
C ARG A 53 24.47 11.12 -60.80
N GLU A 54 25.64 10.65 -61.22
CA GLU A 54 26.10 10.67 -62.62
C GLU A 54 25.44 9.59 -63.49
N ASP A 55 24.64 8.71 -62.91
CA ASP A 55 24.01 7.57 -63.58
C ASP A 55 22.84 7.97 -64.51
N GLY A 56 22.43 9.24 -64.50
CA GLY A 56 21.35 9.76 -65.37
C GLY A 56 19.97 9.16 -65.08
N THR A 57 19.82 8.42 -63.98
CA THR A 57 18.59 7.72 -63.61
C THR A 57 17.68 8.53 -62.69
N THR A 58 18.21 9.56 -62.02
CA THR A 58 17.43 10.39 -61.10
C THR A 58 16.44 11.26 -61.87
N THR A 59 15.14 11.06 -61.61
CA THR A 59 14.08 11.89 -62.18
C THR A 59 13.67 13.01 -61.22
N VAL A 60 13.00 14.05 -61.74
CA VAL A 60 12.37 15.10 -60.90
C VAL A 60 11.32 14.49 -59.96
N ALA A 61 10.66 13.40 -60.38
CA ALA A 61 9.73 12.66 -59.53
C ALA A 61 10.43 12.06 -58.31
N ASP A 62 11.65 11.53 -58.45
CA ASP A 62 12.42 10.96 -57.33
C ASP A 62 12.84 12.04 -56.33
N LEU A 63 13.27 13.20 -56.82
CA LEU A 63 13.59 14.37 -56.00
C LEU A 63 12.35 14.88 -55.26
N HIS A 64 11.19 14.92 -55.93
CA HIS A 64 9.92 15.26 -55.31
C HIS A 64 9.52 14.23 -54.25
N HIS A 65 9.69 12.93 -54.52
CA HIS A 65 9.39 11.87 -53.57
C HIS A 65 10.24 11.99 -52.30
N ILE A 66 11.56 12.15 -52.42
CA ILE A 66 12.47 12.37 -51.27
C ILE A 66 12.02 13.58 -50.43
N TRP A 67 11.75 14.72 -51.07
CA TRP A 67 11.28 15.91 -50.38
C TRP A 67 9.90 15.70 -49.71
N SER A 68 8.97 15.06 -50.42
CA SER A 68 7.61 14.81 -49.94
C SER A 68 7.59 13.84 -48.75
N PHE A 69 8.49 12.85 -48.72
CA PHE A 69 8.60 11.89 -47.61
C PHE A 69 9.24 12.52 -46.38
N GLY A 70 10.19 13.45 -46.57
CA GLY A 70 10.80 14.19 -45.46
C GLY A 70 9.85 15.18 -44.78
N THR A 71 8.87 15.71 -45.52
CA THR A 71 7.95 16.75 -45.04
C THR A 71 6.56 16.23 -44.68
N SER A 72 6.10 15.14 -45.30
CA SER A 72 4.75 14.59 -45.13
C SER A 72 4.80 13.08 -44.84
N LEU A 73 4.38 12.72 -43.62
CA LEU A 73 4.24 11.32 -43.21
C LEU A 73 3.20 10.57 -44.07
N ARG A 74 2.12 11.25 -44.47
CA ARG A 74 1.08 10.67 -45.32
C ARG A 74 1.65 10.24 -46.67
N SER A 75 2.55 11.04 -47.24
CA SER A 75 3.22 10.74 -48.50
C SER A 75 4.16 9.54 -48.35
N ALA A 76 4.90 9.45 -47.23
CA ALA A 76 5.76 8.31 -46.94
C ALA A 76 4.98 6.99 -46.76
N LEU A 77 3.82 7.03 -46.10
CA LEU A 77 2.97 5.85 -45.89
C LEU A 77 2.29 5.36 -47.18
N LEU A 78 1.95 6.27 -48.10
CA LEU A 78 1.24 5.98 -49.35
C LEU A 78 2.17 5.91 -50.58
N ALA A 79 3.49 5.80 -50.37
CA ALA A 79 4.50 5.85 -51.44
C ALA A 79 4.38 4.72 -52.49
N GLY A 80 3.75 3.58 -52.14
CA GLY A 80 3.55 2.46 -53.07
C GLY A 80 4.87 1.96 -53.68
N ARG A 81 4.97 1.98 -55.01
CA ARG A 81 6.19 1.55 -55.75
C ARG A 81 7.37 2.51 -55.62
N GLY A 82 7.18 3.73 -55.10
CA GLY A 82 8.23 4.73 -54.88
C GLY A 82 8.83 4.70 -53.46
N PHE A 83 8.62 3.63 -52.69
CA PHE A 83 9.12 3.52 -51.32
C PHE A 83 10.65 3.44 -51.30
N ASN A 84 11.29 4.42 -50.65
CA ASN A 84 12.74 4.53 -50.54
C ASN A 84 13.18 4.55 -49.07
N LEU A 85 14.50 4.58 -48.84
CA LEU A 85 15.07 4.62 -47.49
C LEU A 85 14.58 5.83 -46.67
N VAL A 86 14.33 6.97 -47.32
CA VAL A 86 13.80 8.19 -46.67
C VAL A 86 12.37 7.96 -46.17
N ALA A 87 11.53 7.27 -46.95
CA ALA A 87 10.18 6.89 -46.54
C ALA A 87 10.20 5.93 -45.34
N LEU A 88 11.09 4.93 -45.33
CA LEU A 88 11.27 4.02 -44.18
C LEU A 88 11.69 4.77 -42.92
N ALA A 89 12.69 5.65 -43.04
CA ALA A 89 13.17 6.46 -41.93
C ALA A 89 12.08 7.41 -41.40
N ALA A 90 11.27 8.00 -42.28
CA ALA A 90 10.14 8.85 -41.90
C ALA A 90 9.07 8.09 -41.08
N VAL A 91 8.71 6.88 -41.53
CA VAL A 91 7.73 6.03 -40.84
C VAL A 91 8.24 5.57 -39.49
N LEU A 92 9.48 5.09 -39.41
CA LEU A 92 10.07 4.65 -38.13
C LEU A 92 10.22 5.82 -37.16
N LEU A 93 10.65 6.99 -37.63
CA LEU A 93 10.76 8.19 -36.81
C LEU A 93 9.40 8.65 -36.26
N ALA A 94 8.30 8.43 -36.99
CA ALA A 94 6.96 8.73 -36.51
C ALA A 94 6.52 7.82 -35.35
N LEU A 95 7.08 6.61 -35.23
CA LEU A 95 6.82 5.69 -34.12
C LEU A 95 7.69 5.96 -32.89
N VAL A 96 8.82 6.65 -33.05
CA VAL A 96 9.77 6.92 -31.96
C VAL A 96 9.12 7.55 -30.71
N PRO A 97 8.17 8.51 -30.78
CA PRO A 97 7.54 9.08 -29.58
C PRO A 97 6.89 8.06 -28.63
N ALA A 98 6.55 6.85 -29.10
CA ALA A 98 6.06 5.76 -28.26
C ALA A 98 7.12 5.24 -27.26
N ASN A 99 8.40 5.56 -27.44
CA ASN A 99 9.47 5.22 -26.51
C ASN A 99 9.29 5.88 -25.13
N ALA A 100 8.67 7.05 -25.04
CA ALA A 100 8.55 7.81 -23.81
C ALA A 100 7.65 7.10 -22.77
N PRO A 101 6.41 6.69 -23.09
CA PRO A 101 5.59 5.92 -22.15
C PRO A 101 6.20 4.53 -21.84
N LEU A 102 6.86 3.89 -22.80
CA LEU A 102 7.55 2.61 -22.58
C LEU A 102 8.71 2.77 -21.59
N ALA A 103 9.55 3.80 -21.77
CA ALA A 103 10.67 4.10 -20.89
C ALA A 103 10.19 4.47 -19.47
N GLN A 104 9.09 5.21 -19.33
CA GLN A 104 8.53 5.49 -18.01
C GLN A 104 8.01 4.23 -17.31
N ARG A 105 7.36 3.31 -18.05
CA ARG A 105 6.88 2.03 -17.51
C ARG A 105 7.99 1.07 -17.10
N ALA A 106 9.21 1.28 -17.57
CA ALA A 106 10.35 0.48 -17.16
C ALA A 106 10.75 0.69 -15.69
N SER A 107 10.22 1.72 -15.02
CA SER A 107 10.41 1.96 -13.58
C SER A 107 9.06 1.92 -12.86
N ARG A 108 8.86 0.94 -11.97
CA ARG A 108 7.66 0.80 -11.14
C ARG A 108 8.03 0.82 -9.66
N THR A 109 7.10 1.23 -8.80
CA THR A 109 7.25 1.12 -7.34
C THR A 109 6.52 -0.12 -6.82
N VAL A 110 7.16 -0.86 -5.91
CA VAL A 110 6.59 -2.04 -5.26
C VAL A 110 6.87 -1.96 -3.76
N SER A 111 5.88 -2.30 -2.93
CA SER A 111 6.06 -2.44 -1.49
C SER A 111 6.75 -3.76 -1.18
N ARG A 112 7.93 -3.70 -0.57
CA ARG A 112 8.69 -4.85 -0.08
C ARG A 112 8.56 -4.92 1.44
N PRO A 113 8.20 -6.10 2.01
CA PRO A 113 8.22 -6.27 3.45
C PRO A 113 9.66 -6.26 3.94
N THR A 114 9.92 -5.49 4.98
CA THR A 114 11.21 -5.43 5.68
C THR A 114 10.99 -5.92 7.10
N ALA A 115 11.81 -6.89 7.52
CA ALA A 115 11.85 -7.40 8.88
C ALA A 115 13.23 -7.12 9.48
N LEU A 116 13.29 -6.20 10.43
CA LEU A 116 14.52 -5.88 11.15
C LEU A 116 14.35 -6.21 12.64
N ASN A 117 15.32 -6.90 13.24
CA ASN A 117 15.31 -7.12 14.68
C ASN A 117 15.93 -5.91 15.38
N VAL A 118 15.18 -5.30 16.29
CA VAL A 118 15.59 -4.13 17.07
C VAL A 118 15.38 -4.44 18.55
N ASP A 119 16.28 -3.96 19.41
CA ASP A 119 16.14 -4.08 20.86
C ASP A 119 15.43 -2.85 21.42
N ALA A 120 14.23 -3.03 21.99
CA ALA A 120 13.44 -1.97 22.61
C ALA A 120 13.54 -2.04 24.14
N PRO A 121 13.95 -0.96 24.83
CA PRO A 121 13.90 -0.90 26.29
C PRO A 121 12.46 -0.71 26.75
N ILE A 122 11.93 -1.65 27.55
CA ILE A 122 10.56 -1.60 28.08
C ILE A 122 10.61 -1.80 29.59
N VAL A 123 9.94 -0.94 30.35
CA VAL A 123 9.76 -1.14 31.80
C VAL A 123 8.46 -1.89 32.02
N ALA A 124 8.56 -3.13 32.48
CA ALA A 124 7.41 -3.94 32.86
C ALA A 124 7.77 -4.76 34.10
N ALA A 125 6.85 -4.80 35.06
CA ALA A 125 7.05 -5.53 36.30
C ALA A 125 7.07 -7.05 36.05
N PRO A 126 8.14 -7.77 36.43
CA PRO A 126 8.19 -9.22 36.24
C PRO A 126 7.28 -9.97 37.21
N SER A 127 6.92 -9.36 38.35
CA SER A 127 5.96 -9.87 39.33
C SER A 127 5.23 -8.70 39.98
N LEU A 128 4.00 -8.89 40.45
CA LEU A 128 3.27 -7.80 41.11
C LEU A 128 3.91 -7.37 42.43
N ASN A 129 4.66 -8.22 43.12
CA ASN A 129 5.45 -7.79 44.28
C ASN A 129 6.58 -6.81 43.93
N ALA A 130 7.04 -6.81 42.67
CA ALA A 130 8.05 -5.86 42.22
C ALA A 130 7.45 -4.46 42.01
N THR A 131 6.11 -4.35 41.96
CA THR A 131 5.39 -3.09 41.96
C THR A 131 5.19 -2.62 43.40
N SER A 132 5.21 -1.32 43.66
CA SER A 132 5.22 -0.77 45.02
C SER A 132 3.85 -0.82 45.76
N GLY A 133 2.97 -1.79 45.50
CA GLY A 133 1.75 -1.90 46.30
C GLY A 133 0.75 -2.98 45.89
N ALA A 134 -0.02 -3.43 46.88
CA ALA A 134 -1.19 -4.29 46.67
C ALA A 134 -2.24 -3.61 45.77
N THR A 135 -3.04 -4.41 45.07
CA THR A 135 -4.14 -3.91 44.22
C THR A 135 -5.44 -3.71 44.99
N GLY A 136 -5.60 -4.39 46.13
CA GLY A 136 -6.80 -4.34 46.97
C GLY A 136 -6.50 -4.00 48.42
N MET A 137 -7.50 -3.47 49.12
CA MET A 137 -7.46 -3.23 50.57
C MET A 137 -8.54 -4.05 51.27
N ILE A 138 -8.16 -4.66 52.39
CA ILE A 138 -9.08 -5.32 53.30
C ILE A 138 -9.57 -4.35 54.36
N THR A 139 -10.85 -4.46 54.73
CA THR A 139 -11.40 -3.77 55.89
C THR A 139 -11.92 -4.76 56.93
N GLY A 140 -11.72 -4.42 58.20
CA GLY A 140 -12.21 -5.20 59.34
C GLY A 140 -11.51 -6.54 59.58
N ARG A 141 -12.09 -7.36 60.46
CA ARG A 141 -11.55 -8.67 60.88
C ARG A 141 -12.01 -9.85 60.02
N ILE A 142 -12.91 -9.61 59.06
CA ILE A 142 -13.52 -10.63 58.20
C ILE A 142 -12.59 -10.96 57.01
N HIS A 143 -11.50 -10.19 56.83
CA HIS A 143 -10.54 -10.39 55.76
C HIS A 143 -11.18 -10.41 54.37
N GLN A 144 -12.11 -9.47 54.10
CA GLN A 144 -12.71 -9.29 52.79
C GLN A 144 -12.12 -8.08 52.08
N ILE A 145 -11.87 -8.22 50.78
CA ILE A 145 -11.37 -7.14 49.93
C ILE A 145 -12.57 -6.32 49.50
N ASN A 146 -12.64 -5.06 49.96
CA ASN A 146 -13.79 -4.18 49.73
C ASN A 146 -13.43 -2.93 48.92
N TYR A 147 -12.14 -2.65 48.74
CA TYR A 147 -11.65 -1.48 48.02
C TYR A 147 -10.47 -1.84 47.13
N ILE A 148 -10.37 -1.14 46.00
CA ILE A 148 -9.18 -1.11 45.16
C ILE A 148 -8.21 -0.03 45.65
N THR A 149 -6.90 -0.25 45.46
CA THR A 149 -5.89 0.74 45.85
C THR A 149 -5.82 1.91 44.86
N PRO A 150 -5.35 3.10 45.31
CA PRO A 150 -5.17 4.25 44.42
C PRO A 150 -4.19 4.00 43.27
N SER A 151 -3.24 3.06 43.41
CA SER A 151 -2.31 2.67 42.34
C SER A 151 -2.99 1.82 41.26
N PHE A 152 -4.02 1.03 41.63
CA PHE A 152 -4.74 0.16 40.70
C PHE A 152 -5.95 0.85 40.04
N ALA A 153 -6.60 1.79 40.74
CA ALA A 153 -7.74 2.54 40.23
C ALA A 153 -7.56 3.15 38.82
N PRO A 154 -6.45 3.86 38.48
CA PRO A 154 -6.26 4.40 37.14
C PRO A 154 -6.12 3.30 36.08
N VAL A 155 -5.45 2.19 36.40
CA VAL A 155 -5.28 1.04 35.49
C VAL A 155 -6.63 0.42 35.14
N LEU A 156 -7.50 0.23 36.14
CA LEU A 156 -8.85 -0.27 35.93
C LEU A 156 -9.69 0.70 35.10
N GLN A 157 -9.61 2.01 35.40
CA GLN A 157 -10.33 3.03 34.64
C GLN A 157 -9.90 3.05 33.17
N ASP A 158 -8.59 2.97 32.90
CA ASP A 158 -8.05 2.93 31.54
C ASP A 158 -8.51 1.68 30.77
N HIS A 159 -8.61 0.53 31.45
CA HIS A 159 -9.17 -0.67 30.84
C HIS A 159 -10.66 -0.49 30.48
N LEU A 160 -11.47 0.01 31.42
CA LEU A 160 -12.90 0.25 31.19
C LEU A 160 -13.17 1.23 30.04
N LEU A 161 -12.29 2.23 29.87
CA LEU A 161 -12.35 3.20 28.77
C LEU A 161 -11.66 2.72 27.48
N SER A 162 -11.04 1.54 27.48
CA SER A 162 -10.25 1.02 26.36
C SER A 162 -9.12 1.98 25.93
N ASN A 163 -8.53 2.71 26.87
CA ASN A 163 -7.42 3.63 26.60
C ASN A 163 -6.17 2.82 26.17
N PRO A 164 -5.40 3.28 25.16
CA PRO A 164 -4.15 2.62 24.77
C PRO A 164 -3.06 2.80 25.84
N ILE A 165 -2.16 1.82 25.96
CA ILE A 165 -1.03 1.90 26.90
C ILE A 165 0.12 2.68 26.22
N PRO A 166 0.51 3.86 26.73
CA PRO A 166 1.59 4.63 26.14
C PRO A 166 2.95 3.97 26.42
N LEU A 167 3.85 4.00 25.44
CA LEU A 167 5.22 3.51 25.56
C LEU A 167 6.22 4.64 25.31
N GLU A 168 6.88 5.11 26.36
CA GLU A 168 7.93 6.14 26.24
C GLU A 168 9.18 5.56 25.56
N GLY A 169 9.76 6.31 24.61
CA GLY A 169 11.02 5.91 23.97
C GLY A 169 10.91 4.80 22.91
N SER A 170 9.72 4.49 22.38
CA SER A 170 9.57 3.44 21.36
C SER A 170 10.37 3.74 20.08
N LEU A 171 11.27 2.82 19.70
CA LEU A 171 12.03 2.89 18.44
C LEU A 171 11.14 2.61 17.20
N CYS A 172 9.98 2.00 17.41
CA CYS A 172 8.99 1.66 16.39
C CYS A 172 8.07 2.86 16.12
N ARG A 173 8.58 3.87 15.40
CA ARG A 173 7.86 5.11 15.09
C ARG A 173 7.49 5.15 13.60
N GLY A 174 6.25 5.54 13.28
CA GLY A 174 5.74 5.66 11.92
C GLY A 174 4.84 4.48 11.52
N THR A 175 4.88 4.10 10.24
CA THR A 175 4.05 3.02 9.65
C THR A 175 4.54 1.61 9.97
N THR A 176 5.58 1.46 10.80
CA THR A 176 6.16 0.16 11.13
C THR A 176 5.53 -0.41 12.40
N THR A 177 5.07 -1.66 12.33
CA THR A 177 4.56 -2.41 13.48
C THR A 177 5.66 -3.30 14.02
N CYS A 178 5.89 -3.30 15.32
CA CYS A 178 6.87 -4.16 15.95
C CYS A 178 6.19 -5.28 16.73
N ARG A 179 6.59 -6.53 16.49
CA ARG A 179 6.12 -7.69 17.25
C ARG A 179 7.24 -8.23 18.11
N GLY A 180 6.95 -8.63 19.33
CA GLY A 180 7.96 -9.18 20.24
C GLY A 180 7.38 -9.98 21.39
N ILE A 181 8.27 -10.45 22.26
CA ILE A 181 7.91 -11.21 23.46
C ILE A 181 8.40 -10.44 24.68
N LEU A 182 7.46 -9.98 25.51
CA LEU A 182 7.72 -9.24 26.75
C LEU A 182 7.48 -10.14 27.96
N GLN A 183 8.40 -10.14 28.92
CA GLN A 183 8.20 -10.84 30.18
C GLN A 183 7.53 -9.90 31.19
N ALA A 184 6.35 -10.26 31.68
CA ALA A 184 5.63 -9.43 32.65
C ALA A 184 4.77 -10.27 33.60
N ALA A 185 4.30 -9.65 34.68
CA ALA A 185 3.40 -10.29 35.64
C ALA A 185 2.05 -10.66 35.01
N GLY A 186 1.53 -11.84 35.34
CA GLY A 186 0.33 -12.42 34.77
C GLY A 186 -0.28 -13.54 35.61
N TYR A 187 -1.27 -14.22 35.04
CA TYR A 187 -1.82 -15.46 35.59
C TYR A 187 -1.66 -16.60 34.57
N GLU A 188 -1.07 -17.71 35.00
CA GLU A 188 -1.30 -18.98 34.30
C GLU A 188 -2.75 -19.37 34.53
N MET A 189 -3.49 -19.56 33.44
CA MET A 189 -4.91 -19.88 33.48
C MET A 189 -5.11 -21.29 32.94
N ALA A 190 -5.78 -22.14 33.71
CA ALA A 190 -6.13 -23.49 33.30
C ALA A 190 -7.61 -23.74 33.61
N CYS A 191 -8.33 -24.36 32.68
CA CYS A 191 -9.75 -24.64 32.82
C CYS A 191 -10.04 -26.13 32.68
N VAL A 192 -11.02 -26.60 33.46
CA VAL A 192 -11.55 -27.96 33.39
C VAL A 192 -13.05 -27.88 33.09
N ASP A 193 -13.46 -28.64 32.08
CA ASP A 193 -14.87 -28.78 31.70
C ASP A 193 -15.57 -29.84 32.55
N GLY A 194 -16.80 -29.53 32.91
CA GLY A 194 -17.71 -30.40 33.63
C GLY A 194 -19.16 -30.14 33.22
N THR A 195 -20.06 -30.97 33.71
CA THR A 195 -21.48 -30.90 33.41
C THR A 195 -22.30 -31.12 34.67
N GLU A 196 -23.41 -30.41 34.81
CA GLU A 196 -24.37 -30.59 35.89
C GLU A 196 -25.77 -30.77 35.31
N PHE A 197 -26.41 -31.88 35.68
CA PHE A 197 -27.75 -32.20 35.20
C PHE A 197 -28.81 -31.33 35.89
N PHE A 198 -29.78 -30.83 35.11
CA PHE A 198 -30.95 -30.16 35.63
C PHE A 198 -32.23 -30.63 34.94
N ASP A 199 -33.34 -30.66 35.67
CA ASP A 199 -34.64 -30.98 35.12
C ASP A 199 -35.72 -30.06 35.70
N LYS A 200 -36.25 -29.21 34.82
CA LYS A 200 -37.37 -28.30 35.09
C LYS A 200 -38.52 -28.52 34.14
N THR A 201 -38.70 -29.76 33.67
CA THR A 201 -39.90 -30.10 32.90
C THR A 201 -41.19 -29.82 33.71
N PRO A 202 -42.31 -29.45 33.06
CA PRO A 202 -43.57 -29.20 33.76
C PRO A 202 -44.06 -30.45 34.52
N ARG A 203 -44.36 -30.31 35.81
CA ARG A 203 -44.76 -31.40 36.72
C ARG A 203 -45.74 -30.95 37.80
N LEU A 204 -46.36 -31.90 38.49
CA LEU A 204 -47.15 -31.63 39.71
C LEU A 204 -46.23 -31.21 40.86
N SER A 205 -46.73 -30.39 41.80
CA SER A 205 -45.92 -29.84 42.90
C SER A 205 -45.38 -30.88 43.88
N THR A 206 -45.98 -32.08 43.91
CA THR A 206 -45.58 -33.21 44.74
C THR A 206 -44.54 -34.12 44.10
N GLU A 207 -44.21 -33.90 42.83
CA GLU A 207 -43.27 -34.74 42.08
C GLU A 207 -41.85 -34.18 42.17
N ILE A 208 -40.88 -35.05 42.48
CA ILE A 208 -39.46 -34.73 42.47
C ILE A 208 -38.93 -35.01 41.06
N ALA A 209 -38.18 -34.07 40.50
CA ALA A 209 -37.55 -34.24 39.20
C ALA A 209 -36.36 -35.20 39.26
N GLU A 210 -35.86 -35.62 38.10
CA GLU A 210 -34.71 -36.54 38.01
C GLU A 210 -33.42 -35.96 38.63
N ASP A 211 -33.33 -34.63 38.74
CA ASP A 211 -32.25 -33.91 39.40
C ASP A 211 -32.37 -33.92 40.95
N GLY A 212 -33.37 -34.61 41.50
CA GLY A 212 -33.64 -34.67 42.94
C GLY A 212 -34.28 -33.40 43.51
N ASN A 213 -34.56 -32.39 42.69
CA ASN A 213 -35.17 -31.13 43.09
C ASN A 213 -36.62 -31.03 42.60
N SER A 214 -37.44 -30.21 43.26
CA SER A 214 -38.76 -29.87 42.72
C SER A 214 -38.62 -29.02 41.45
N ALA A 215 -39.53 -29.17 40.50
CA ALA A 215 -39.63 -28.26 39.36
C ALA A 215 -39.94 -26.81 39.79
N PHE A 216 -40.56 -26.64 40.96
CA PHE A 216 -40.91 -25.35 41.55
C PHE A 216 -39.77 -24.68 42.34
N ASN A 217 -38.68 -25.41 42.59
CA ASN A 217 -37.48 -24.85 43.22
C ASN A 217 -36.61 -24.11 42.20
N ASP A 218 -35.89 -23.09 42.67
CA ASP A 218 -34.91 -22.38 41.86
C ASP A 218 -33.72 -23.27 41.52
N SER A 219 -33.44 -23.41 40.22
CA SER A 219 -32.18 -23.98 39.74
C SER A 219 -31.35 -22.92 39.02
N VAL A 220 -30.05 -22.91 39.29
CA VAL A 220 -29.10 -22.02 38.63
C VAL A 220 -28.83 -22.54 37.23
N VAL A 221 -29.21 -21.79 36.21
CA VAL A 221 -29.01 -22.12 34.78
C VAL A 221 -27.88 -21.31 34.14
N PHE A 222 -27.47 -20.23 34.80
CA PHE A 222 -26.28 -19.46 34.47
C PHE A 222 -25.68 -18.89 35.75
N SER A 223 -24.38 -19.01 35.97
CA SER A 223 -23.66 -18.24 36.98
C SER A 223 -22.20 -18.03 36.62
N THR A 224 -21.63 -16.95 37.13
CA THR A 224 -20.20 -16.64 37.05
C THR A 224 -19.73 -16.26 38.44
N ASP A 225 -19.17 -17.24 39.14
CA ASP A 225 -18.77 -17.11 40.53
C ASP A 225 -17.24 -17.04 40.63
N PHE A 226 -16.75 -16.09 41.42
CA PHE A 226 -15.32 -15.91 41.66
C PHE A 226 -14.99 -16.24 43.11
N ALA A 227 -13.91 -16.98 43.32
CA ALA A 227 -13.35 -17.24 44.65
C ALA A 227 -11.91 -16.76 44.70
N TYR A 228 -11.53 -16.12 45.82
CA TYR A 228 -10.18 -15.62 46.04
C TYR A 228 -9.64 -16.11 47.39
N MET A 229 -8.40 -16.60 47.38
CA MET A 229 -7.76 -17.13 48.58
C MET A 229 -6.81 -16.09 49.18
N ILE A 230 -7.03 -15.76 50.46
CA ILE A 230 -6.16 -14.86 51.22
C ILE A 230 -5.26 -15.70 52.11
N HIS A 231 -3.96 -15.62 51.87
CA HIS A 231 -2.97 -16.33 52.67
C HIS A 231 -2.39 -15.43 53.77
N ALA A 232 -2.35 -15.95 55.00
CA ALA A 232 -1.83 -15.22 56.15
C ALA A 232 -0.30 -15.10 56.19
N ARG A 233 0.41 -15.90 55.36
CA ARG A 233 1.87 -15.99 55.29
C ARG A 233 2.32 -15.89 53.83
N PRO A 234 3.57 -15.43 53.58
CA PRO A 234 4.15 -15.49 52.26
C PRO A 234 4.01 -16.88 51.65
N GLN A 235 3.54 -16.94 50.40
CA GLN A 235 3.39 -18.18 49.65
C GLN A 235 4.32 -18.16 48.44
N LYS A 236 4.89 -19.32 48.16
CA LYS A 236 5.57 -19.59 46.91
C LYS A 236 4.65 -20.48 46.10
N TRP A 237 4.21 -19.96 44.96
CA TRP A 237 3.26 -20.67 44.11
C TRP A 237 3.94 -21.79 43.34
N LEU A 238 3.27 -22.93 43.28
CA LEU A 238 3.65 -24.09 42.50
C LEU A 238 2.66 -24.32 41.34
N ALA A 239 3.08 -25.12 40.37
CA ALA A 239 2.20 -25.55 39.29
C ALA A 239 0.97 -26.28 39.87
N GLY A 240 -0.23 -25.85 39.48
CA GLY A 240 -1.50 -26.39 39.95
C GLY A 240 -2.08 -25.72 41.20
N GLU A 241 -1.38 -24.79 41.83
CA GLU A 241 -1.95 -23.92 42.87
C GLU A 241 -2.54 -22.66 42.24
N SER A 242 -3.64 -22.13 42.79
CA SER A 242 -4.32 -20.95 42.26
C SER A 242 -4.61 -19.93 43.35
N ILE A 243 -4.58 -18.64 43.02
CA ILE A 243 -4.98 -17.58 43.97
C ILE A 243 -6.44 -17.17 43.78
N MET A 244 -6.93 -17.34 42.55
CA MET A 244 -8.28 -17.00 42.14
C MET A 244 -8.86 -18.12 41.30
N ASN A 245 -10.13 -18.45 41.55
CA ASN A 245 -10.89 -19.43 40.78
C ASN A 245 -12.13 -18.77 40.19
N LEU A 246 -12.44 -19.13 38.95
CA LEU A 246 -13.67 -18.79 38.25
C LEU A 246 -14.47 -20.07 38.05
N THR A 247 -15.75 -20.04 38.43
CA THR A 247 -16.72 -21.08 38.11
C THR A 247 -17.78 -20.47 37.21
N ALA A 248 -17.79 -20.86 35.94
CA ALA A 248 -18.77 -20.42 34.96
C ALA A 248 -19.75 -21.56 34.67
N LYS A 249 -21.00 -21.39 35.05
CA LYS A 249 -22.10 -22.29 34.72
C LYS A 249 -22.95 -21.64 33.63
N PHE A 250 -23.24 -22.35 32.55
CA PHE A 250 -24.06 -21.81 31.47
C PHE A 250 -24.80 -22.90 30.69
N LYS A 251 -26.05 -22.61 30.36
CA LYS A 251 -26.94 -23.50 29.63
C LYS A 251 -26.80 -23.25 28.13
N GLU A 252 -26.07 -24.10 27.41
CA GLU A 252 -25.81 -23.93 25.97
C GLU A 252 -27.05 -24.17 25.08
N HIS A 253 -27.92 -25.08 25.50
CA HIS A 253 -29.11 -25.49 24.75
C HIS A 253 -30.39 -24.98 25.41
N GLY A 254 -31.43 -24.68 24.61
CA GLY A 254 -32.70 -24.13 25.12
C GLY A 254 -33.62 -25.14 25.82
N TRP A 255 -33.22 -26.39 26.03
CA TRP A 255 -34.11 -27.43 26.58
C TRP A 255 -34.39 -27.25 28.08
N CYS A 256 -35.53 -27.73 28.57
CA CYS A 256 -35.91 -27.62 30.00
C CYS A 256 -35.40 -28.76 30.87
N LYS A 257 -34.70 -29.70 30.25
CA LYS A 257 -34.06 -30.85 30.85
C LYS A 257 -32.77 -31.09 30.09
N GLY A 258 -31.70 -31.41 30.81
CA GLY A 258 -30.42 -31.77 30.23
C GLY A 258 -29.27 -31.32 31.09
N ASP A 259 -28.08 -31.36 30.52
CA ASP A 259 -26.85 -30.96 31.20
C ASP A 259 -26.57 -29.47 30.96
N VAL A 260 -26.18 -28.78 32.02
CA VAL A 260 -25.61 -27.43 31.99
C VAL A 260 -24.10 -27.57 31.99
N ALA A 261 -23.43 -26.83 31.10
CA ALA A 261 -21.97 -26.80 31.10
C ALA A 261 -21.47 -26.03 32.33
N VAL A 262 -20.45 -26.59 32.99
CA VAL A 262 -19.76 -25.98 34.12
C VAL A 262 -18.27 -25.96 33.79
N ARG A 263 -17.68 -24.77 33.76
CA ARG A 263 -16.26 -24.59 33.53
C ARG A 263 -15.59 -24.02 34.77
N ASN A 264 -14.62 -24.76 35.29
CA ASN A 264 -13.84 -24.37 36.45
C ASN A 264 -12.46 -23.95 35.99
N CYS A 265 -12.13 -22.67 36.15
CA CYS A 265 -10.84 -22.12 35.78
C CYS A 265 -10.05 -21.68 37.02
N THR A 266 -8.77 -22.00 37.02
CA THR A 266 -7.81 -21.63 38.05
C THR A 266 -6.85 -20.59 37.49
N MET A 267 -6.58 -19.53 38.26
CA MET A 267 -5.62 -18.48 37.93
C MET A 267 -4.47 -18.49 38.94
N ALA A 268 -3.26 -18.84 38.47
CA ALA A 268 -2.05 -18.94 39.27
C ALA A 268 -1.11 -17.77 38.94
N PRO A 269 -0.66 -16.96 39.92
CA PRO A 269 0.18 -15.81 39.63
C PRO A 269 1.57 -16.22 39.15
N ALA A 270 2.00 -15.70 38.01
CA ALA A 270 3.27 -16.06 37.37
C ALA A 270 3.83 -14.92 36.51
N THR A 271 5.12 -14.98 36.20
CA THR A 271 5.75 -14.21 35.13
C THR A 271 5.51 -14.93 33.82
N LEU A 272 4.83 -14.28 32.89
CA LEU A 272 4.47 -14.82 31.58
C LEU A 272 5.27 -14.13 30.46
N ALA A 273 5.52 -14.88 29.39
CA ALA A 273 6.07 -14.36 28.15
C ALA A 273 4.95 -13.94 27.20
N TYR A 274 4.51 -12.68 27.31
CA TYR A 274 3.44 -12.12 26.50
C TYR A 274 3.90 -11.78 25.10
N ARG A 275 3.07 -12.11 24.11
CA ARG A 275 3.25 -11.63 22.74
C ARG A 275 2.63 -10.26 22.61
N ILE A 276 3.47 -9.30 22.22
CA ILE A 276 3.11 -7.89 22.19
C ILE A 276 3.25 -7.31 20.78
N VAL A 277 2.43 -6.30 20.53
CA VAL A 277 2.50 -5.45 19.34
C VAL A 277 2.74 -4.01 19.81
N ILE A 278 3.76 -3.38 19.23
CA ILE A 278 4.10 -1.98 19.45
C ILE A 278 3.85 -1.23 18.15
N ALA A 279 2.95 -0.24 18.20
CA ALA A 279 2.60 0.60 17.07
C ALA A 279 2.25 2.00 17.56
N ASN A 280 2.63 3.03 16.79
CA ASN A 280 2.27 4.43 17.07
C ASN A 280 2.59 4.89 18.51
N GLY A 281 3.70 4.44 19.10
CA GLY A 281 4.08 4.80 20.47
C GLY A 281 3.21 4.17 21.56
N THR A 282 2.45 3.13 21.21
CA THR A 282 1.61 2.37 22.14
C THR A 282 2.00 0.91 22.12
N ILE A 283 1.75 0.21 23.23
CA ILE A 283 1.98 -1.21 23.40
C ILE A 283 0.66 -1.92 23.72
N ALA A 284 0.42 -3.07 23.09
CA ALA A 284 -0.75 -3.90 23.33
C ALA A 284 -0.38 -5.39 23.26
N LEU A 285 -1.23 -6.23 23.83
CA LEU A 285 -1.18 -7.67 23.60
C LEU A 285 -1.53 -7.97 22.13
N ASP A 286 -0.82 -8.93 21.54
CA ASP A 286 -1.13 -9.42 20.20
C ASP A 286 -2.47 -10.17 20.22
N ARG A 287 -3.42 -9.72 19.37
CA ARG A 287 -4.78 -10.28 19.30
C ARG A 287 -4.82 -11.67 18.67
N ASP A 288 -3.76 -12.06 17.96
CA ASP A 288 -3.64 -13.37 17.34
C ASP A 288 -3.40 -14.48 18.39
N TYR A 289 -3.13 -14.12 19.64
CA TYR A 289 -2.78 -15.04 20.73
C TYR A 289 -3.66 -14.83 21.96
N THR A 290 -3.91 -15.90 22.70
CA THR A 290 -4.82 -15.93 23.86
C THR A 290 -4.07 -16.23 25.16
N TYR A 291 -4.80 -16.39 26.27
CA TYR A 291 -4.22 -16.82 27.55
C TYR A 291 -3.62 -18.24 27.49
N GLU A 292 -4.05 -19.08 26.54
CA GLU A 292 -3.55 -20.46 26.39
C GLU A 292 -2.15 -20.51 25.75
N ASP A 293 -1.80 -19.46 25.00
CA ASP A 293 -0.50 -19.35 24.32
C ASP A 293 0.59 -18.74 25.21
N ASP A 294 0.21 -18.21 26.37
CA ASP A 294 1.13 -17.53 27.28
C ASP A 294 2.03 -18.54 27.98
N ARG A 295 3.34 -18.43 27.76
CA ARG A 295 4.32 -19.33 28.38
C ARG A 295 4.72 -18.85 29.76
N VAL A 296 4.59 -19.72 30.76
CA VAL A 296 5.10 -19.49 32.12
C VAL A 296 6.63 -19.52 32.13
N ILE A 297 7.24 -18.44 32.64
CA ILE A 297 8.69 -18.34 32.89
C ILE A 297 9.00 -18.73 34.33
N LYS A 298 8.27 -18.16 35.29
CA LYS A 298 8.46 -18.38 36.72
C LYS A 298 7.16 -18.14 37.48
N TYR A 299 6.80 -19.01 38.41
CA TYR A 299 5.71 -18.75 39.34
C TYR A 299 6.04 -17.63 40.32
N ALA A 300 5.04 -16.84 40.70
CA ALA A 300 5.23 -15.74 41.63
C ALA A 300 5.55 -16.24 43.04
N GLU A 301 6.29 -15.42 43.79
CA GLU A 301 6.47 -15.57 45.23
C GLU A 301 5.82 -14.33 45.84
N THR A 302 4.77 -14.47 46.66
CA THR A 302 4.05 -13.33 47.24
C THR A 302 4.54 -13.09 48.67
N SER A 303 5.16 -11.95 48.93
CA SER A 303 5.68 -11.55 50.25
C SER A 303 4.64 -10.80 51.08
N GLU A 304 3.77 -10.06 50.41
CA GLU A 304 2.70 -9.28 51.01
C GLU A 304 1.36 -9.99 50.86
N ARG A 305 0.46 -9.69 51.78
CA ARG A 305 -0.92 -10.14 51.65
C ARG A 305 -1.63 -9.26 50.62
N GLU A 306 -2.67 -9.80 49.98
CA GLU A 306 -3.60 -9.05 49.11
C GLU A 306 -3.05 -8.41 47.82
N VAL A 307 -1.86 -8.79 47.35
CA VAL A 307 -1.24 -8.25 46.13
C VAL A 307 -2.19 -8.28 44.93
N HIS A 308 -3.00 -9.32 44.80
CA HIS A 308 -3.92 -9.56 43.68
C HIS A 308 -5.39 -9.25 44.00
N GLY A 309 -5.70 -8.78 45.21
CA GLY A 309 -7.08 -8.68 45.70
C GLY A 309 -7.95 -7.68 44.93
N GLY A 310 -7.38 -6.57 44.46
CA GLY A 310 -8.13 -5.58 43.69
C GLY A 310 -8.49 -6.06 42.29
N VAL A 311 -7.61 -6.85 41.67
CA VAL A 311 -7.88 -7.49 40.36
C VAL A 311 -9.04 -8.47 40.50
N PHE A 312 -9.05 -9.29 41.57
CA PHE A 312 -10.18 -10.15 41.90
C PHE A 312 -11.48 -9.36 42.05
N LEU A 313 -11.48 -8.32 42.88
CA LEU A 313 -12.67 -7.52 43.13
C LEU A 313 -13.19 -6.88 41.84
N ALA A 314 -12.29 -6.35 40.99
CA ALA A 314 -12.67 -5.78 39.70
C ALA A 314 -13.33 -6.82 38.77
N LEU A 315 -12.74 -8.01 38.63
CA LEU A 315 -13.31 -9.08 37.81
C LEU A 315 -14.67 -9.56 38.35
N GLN A 316 -14.79 -9.71 39.68
CA GLN A 316 -16.04 -10.08 40.32
C GLN A 316 -17.13 -9.03 40.07
N GLU A 317 -16.86 -7.75 40.28
CA GLU A 317 -17.87 -6.69 40.08
C GLU A 317 -18.25 -6.51 38.60
N MET A 318 -17.31 -6.73 37.67
CA MET A 318 -17.60 -6.64 36.23
C MET A 318 -18.40 -7.84 35.71
N PHE A 319 -18.10 -9.04 36.20
CA PHE A 319 -18.57 -10.27 35.57
C PHE A 319 -19.48 -11.15 36.40
N SER A 320 -19.60 -10.94 37.72
CA SER A 320 -20.47 -11.76 38.57
C SER A 320 -21.93 -11.61 38.18
N ALA A 321 -22.55 -12.74 37.89
CA ALA A 321 -23.94 -12.79 37.48
C ALA A 321 -24.53 -14.16 37.83
N LYS A 322 -25.85 -14.19 38.01
CA LYS A 322 -26.59 -15.40 38.35
C LYS A 322 -27.97 -15.36 37.73
N VAL A 323 -28.41 -16.48 37.16
CA VAL A 323 -29.76 -16.68 36.65
C VAL A 323 -30.33 -17.92 37.30
N THR A 324 -31.47 -17.76 37.97
CA THR A 324 -32.28 -18.88 38.47
C THR A 324 -33.51 -19.06 37.60
N LEU A 325 -33.89 -20.32 37.42
CA LEU A 325 -35.06 -20.75 36.68
C LEU A 325 -35.90 -21.66 37.58
N ARG A 326 -37.20 -21.40 37.64
CA ARG A 326 -38.19 -22.29 38.27
C ARG A 326 -39.45 -22.40 37.44
N PHE A 327 -40.15 -23.53 37.57
CA PHE A 327 -41.48 -23.70 37.00
C PHE A 327 -42.52 -23.04 37.92
N ALA A 328 -43.36 -22.18 37.35
CA ALA A 328 -44.37 -21.39 38.04
C ALA A 328 -45.80 -21.90 37.79
N GLY A 329 -45.95 -23.14 37.27
CA GLY A 329 -47.25 -23.73 36.97
C GLY A 329 -47.88 -23.16 35.70
N ALA A 330 -49.15 -22.79 35.76
CA ALA A 330 -49.93 -22.33 34.59
C ALA A 330 -49.37 -21.06 33.91
N ALA A 331 -48.57 -20.26 34.62
CA ALA A 331 -47.89 -19.08 34.09
C ALA A 331 -46.59 -19.40 33.32
N GLY A 332 -46.12 -20.66 33.35
CA GLY A 332 -44.91 -21.09 32.67
C GLY A 332 -43.68 -21.08 33.58
N TYR A 333 -42.62 -20.40 33.16
CA TYR A 333 -41.32 -20.37 33.86
C TYR A 333 -41.01 -18.97 34.37
N ASP A 334 -40.61 -18.89 35.63
CA ASP A 334 -40.09 -17.67 36.23
C ASP A 334 -38.56 -17.69 36.16
N MET A 335 -37.98 -16.58 35.75
CA MET A 335 -36.54 -16.39 35.65
C MET A 335 -36.12 -15.14 36.43
N THR A 336 -35.18 -15.32 37.35
CA THR A 336 -34.60 -14.20 38.10
C THR A 336 -33.16 -14.03 37.69
N THR A 337 -32.79 -12.82 37.25
CA THR A 337 -31.44 -12.51 36.75
C THR A 337 -30.80 -11.44 37.62
N THR A 338 -29.55 -11.66 38.02
CA THR A 338 -28.67 -10.68 38.66
C THR A 338 -27.37 -10.54 37.88
N GLY A 339 -26.83 -9.32 37.81
CA GLY A 339 -25.60 -9.02 37.08
C GLY A 339 -25.79 -8.84 35.57
N ILE A 340 -24.95 -8.00 34.95
CA ILE A 340 -25.06 -7.64 33.53
C ILE A 340 -24.55 -8.73 32.59
N THR A 341 -23.59 -9.55 33.04
CA THR A 341 -23.00 -10.64 32.25
C THR A 341 -24.07 -11.60 31.76
N ALA A 342 -24.99 -12.02 32.63
CA ALA A 342 -26.10 -12.89 32.26
C ALA A 342 -26.93 -12.34 31.11
N LEU A 343 -27.12 -11.01 31.02
CA LEU A 343 -27.83 -10.37 29.93
C LEU A 343 -27.02 -10.38 28.64
N ARG A 344 -25.72 -10.08 28.71
CA ARG A 344 -24.80 -10.03 27.55
C ARG A 344 -24.70 -11.37 26.82
N TYR A 345 -24.63 -12.47 27.57
CA TYR A 345 -24.49 -13.82 27.01
C TYR A 345 -25.82 -14.54 26.79
N SER A 346 -26.95 -13.95 27.18
CA SER A 346 -28.28 -14.53 26.91
C SER A 346 -28.60 -14.55 25.42
N ARG A 347 -29.21 -15.65 24.96
CA ARG A 347 -29.77 -15.82 23.62
C ARG A 347 -31.11 -16.53 23.74
N ARG A 348 -32.03 -16.18 22.85
CA ARG A 348 -33.31 -16.89 22.68
C ARG A 348 -33.22 -17.75 21.43
N THR A 349 -33.74 -18.97 21.48
CA THR A 349 -33.92 -19.80 20.28
C THR A 349 -35.16 -19.33 19.52
N GLU A 350 -35.06 -19.17 18.19
CA GLU A 350 -36.12 -18.58 17.36
C GLU A 350 -37.21 -19.58 16.92
N GLU A 351 -36.99 -20.89 17.06
CA GLU A 351 -37.71 -21.88 16.24
C GLU A 351 -38.93 -22.61 16.85
N ASP A 352 -39.31 -22.44 18.12
CA ASP A 352 -40.44 -23.22 18.66
C ASP A 352 -41.45 -22.40 19.46
N THR A 353 -42.69 -22.36 18.97
CA THR A 353 -43.81 -21.55 19.49
C THR A 353 -44.47 -22.12 20.75
N HIS A 354 -43.92 -23.17 21.38
CA HIS A 354 -44.64 -23.93 22.44
C HIS A 354 -43.93 -24.16 23.78
N PHE A 355 -42.75 -23.62 24.08
CA PHE A 355 -42.17 -23.74 25.43
C PHE A 355 -41.42 -22.50 25.93
N LEU A 356 -41.85 -21.97 27.09
CA LEU A 356 -41.36 -20.73 27.74
C LEU A 356 -39.94 -20.84 28.35
N CYS A 357 -39.24 -21.97 28.24
CA CYS A 357 -37.93 -22.20 28.88
C CYS A 357 -36.74 -22.35 27.90
N GLN A 358 -36.96 -21.87 26.67
CA GLN A 358 -36.02 -21.78 25.54
C GLN A 358 -34.88 -20.75 25.66
N ASN A 359 -34.47 -20.43 26.88
CA ASN A 359 -33.33 -19.54 27.11
C ASN A 359 -32.04 -20.35 27.09
N ARG A 360 -31.03 -19.82 26.38
CA ARG A 360 -29.67 -20.34 26.38
C ARG A 360 -28.67 -19.22 26.65
N TRP A 361 -27.49 -19.58 27.14
CA TRP A 361 -26.39 -18.67 27.40
C TRP A 361 -25.13 -19.18 26.73
N LEU A 362 -24.43 -18.26 26.06
CA LEU A 362 -23.10 -18.53 25.52
C LEU A 362 -22.07 -18.57 26.64
N ASP A 363 -20.98 -19.30 26.41
CA ASP A 363 -19.87 -19.39 27.34
C ASP A 363 -19.17 -18.02 27.52
N PRO A 364 -19.18 -17.43 28.72
CA PRO A 364 -18.51 -16.16 29.01
C PRO A 364 -17.02 -16.33 29.35
N THR A 365 -16.53 -17.56 29.52
CA THR A 365 -15.25 -17.84 30.16
C THR A 365 -14.08 -17.21 29.44
N HIS A 366 -14.04 -17.33 28.11
CA HIS A 366 -12.94 -16.81 27.30
C HIS A 366 -12.78 -15.29 27.46
N ASP A 367 -13.88 -14.55 27.41
CA ASP A 367 -13.86 -13.09 27.53
C ASP A 367 -13.42 -12.65 28.94
N ILE A 368 -13.89 -13.35 29.99
CA ILE A 368 -13.49 -13.07 31.38
C ILE A 368 -11.98 -13.26 31.56
N LEU A 369 -11.43 -14.38 31.06
CA LEU A 369 -10.01 -14.70 31.17
C LEU A 369 -9.15 -13.75 30.34
N MET A 370 -9.59 -13.36 29.15
CA MET A 370 -8.92 -12.35 28.33
C MET A 370 -8.92 -10.98 29.01
N THR A 371 -10.01 -10.58 29.68
CA THR A 371 -10.04 -9.36 30.51
C THR A 371 -9.07 -9.46 31.67
N ALA A 372 -9.01 -10.60 32.37
CA ALA A 372 -8.04 -10.82 33.44
C ALA A 372 -6.58 -10.71 32.93
N ARG A 373 -6.30 -11.29 31.76
CA ARG A 373 -5.00 -11.22 31.08
C ARG A 373 -4.60 -9.78 30.74
N GLU A 374 -5.51 -9.01 30.14
CA GLU A 374 -5.25 -7.61 29.78
C GLU A 374 -5.04 -6.73 31.02
N LEU A 375 -5.87 -6.90 32.05
CA LEU A 375 -5.79 -6.12 33.28
C LEU A 375 -4.46 -6.35 34.01
N MET A 376 -3.98 -7.59 34.05
CA MET A 376 -2.65 -7.92 34.58
C MET A 376 -1.53 -7.32 33.74
N PHE A 377 -1.63 -7.39 32.41
CA PHE A 377 -0.65 -6.81 31.51
C PHE A 377 -0.55 -5.29 31.67
N ARG A 378 -1.69 -4.60 31.74
CA ARG A 378 -1.75 -3.15 32.01
C ARG A 378 -1.13 -2.81 33.36
N LEU A 379 -1.47 -3.56 34.40
CA LEU A 379 -0.92 -3.37 35.73
C LEU A 379 0.60 -3.56 35.76
N ALA A 380 1.13 -4.53 35.01
CA ALA A 380 2.57 -4.75 34.93
C ALA A 380 3.32 -3.58 34.25
N LEU A 381 2.68 -2.84 33.35
CA LEU A 381 3.27 -1.70 32.64
C LEU A 381 3.03 -0.36 33.34
N GLN A 382 1.80 -0.10 33.78
CA GLN A 382 1.34 1.17 34.33
C GLN A 382 1.35 1.21 35.87
N GLY A 383 1.70 0.10 36.52
CA GLY A 383 1.89 0.05 37.98
C GLY A 383 3.03 0.95 38.44
N ASN A 384 3.15 1.17 39.76
CA ASN A 384 4.26 1.95 40.29
C ASN A 384 5.57 1.15 40.20
N ASN A 385 6.28 1.39 39.11
CA ASN A 385 7.47 0.66 38.67
C ASN A 385 8.76 1.49 38.81
N SER A 386 8.79 2.49 39.69
CA SER A 386 9.91 3.44 39.83
C SER A 386 11.27 2.77 40.06
N ASP A 387 11.29 1.62 40.73
CA ASP A 387 12.51 0.88 41.08
C ASP A 387 12.82 -0.29 40.12
N ILE A 388 12.04 -0.46 39.05
CA ILE A 388 12.18 -1.57 38.10
C ILE A 388 13.04 -1.12 36.91
N ALA A 389 14.14 -1.85 36.67
CA ALA A 389 14.99 -1.62 35.51
C ALA A 389 14.28 -2.00 34.20
N ALA A 390 14.52 -1.22 33.14
CA ALA A 390 14.05 -1.54 31.81
C ALA A 390 14.67 -2.84 31.29
N GLN A 391 13.84 -3.75 30.78
CA GLN A 391 14.29 -4.95 30.08
C GLN A 391 14.51 -4.65 28.60
N SER A 392 15.56 -5.24 28.01
CA SER A 392 15.82 -5.16 26.57
C SER A 392 15.02 -6.23 25.86
N VAL A 393 13.96 -5.84 25.16
CA VAL A 393 13.07 -6.74 24.44
C VAL A 393 13.44 -6.75 22.97
N ARG A 394 13.78 -7.94 22.45
CA ARG A 394 13.97 -8.16 21.02
C ARG A 394 12.63 -8.09 20.31
N VAL A 395 12.45 -7.07 19.48
CA VAL A 395 11.26 -6.89 18.65
C VAL A 395 11.62 -7.02 17.17
N ALA A 396 10.78 -7.73 16.43
CA ALA A 396 10.81 -7.77 14.97
C ALA A 396 9.99 -6.57 14.45
N GLN A 397 10.69 -5.59 13.90
CA GLN A 397 10.09 -4.46 13.19
C GLN A 397 9.64 -4.93 11.81
N GLU A 398 8.33 -5.03 11.62
CA GLU A 398 7.68 -5.29 10.36
C GLU A 398 7.28 -3.95 9.74
N GLY A 399 7.91 -3.62 8.61
CA GLY A 399 7.62 -2.42 7.84
C GLY A 399 7.37 -2.75 6.38
N THR A 400 6.72 -1.83 5.69
CA THR A 400 6.67 -1.84 4.22
C THR A 400 7.57 -0.73 3.70
N GLU A 401 8.65 -1.09 3.04
CA GLU A 401 9.49 -0.14 2.32
C GLU A 401 9.10 -0.15 0.84
N VAL A 402 8.90 1.02 0.25
CA VAL A 402 8.59 1.10 -1.18
C VAL A 402 9.92 1.21 -1.94
N VAL A 403 10.19 0.21 -2.77
CA VAL A 403 11.40 0.13 -3.59
C VAL A 403 11.07 0.29 -5.07
N TYR A 404 12.00 0.83 -5.84
CA TYR A 404 11.89 0.85 -7.29
C TYR A 404 12.21 -0.54 -7.85
N THR A 405 11.30 -1.11 -8.65
CA THR A 405 11.53 -2.31 -9.45
C THR A 405 11.63 -1.92 -10.92
N SER A 406 12.58 -2.56 -11.61
CA SER A 406 12.81 -2.32 -13.02
C SER A 406 12.16 -3.40 -13.88
N ASP A 407 11.46 -2.99 -14.93
CA ASP A 407 10.96 -3.89 -15.96
C ASP A 407 11.80 -3.75 -17.23
N PHE A 408 12.69 -4.73 -17.43
CA PHE A 408 13.63 -4.73 -18.55
C PHE A 408 12.96 -4.95 -19.91
N LEU A 409 11.74 -5.49 -19.95
CA LEU A 409 11.00 -5.67 -21.20
C LEU A 409 10.58 -4.32 -21.77
N PHE A 410 9.99 -3.45 -20.94
CA PHE A 410 9.61 -2.11 -21.38
C PHE A 410 10.83 -1.24 -21.75
N LEU A 411 11.94 -1.38 -21.00
CA LEU A 411 13.21 -0.73 -21.37
C LEU A 411 13.72 -1.23 -22.73
N GLY A 412 13.69 -2.55 -22.95
CA GLY A 412 14.11 -3.18 -24.20
C GLY A 412 13.31 -2.68 -25.40
N LEU A 413 11.98 -2.61 -25.28
CA LEU A 413 11.09 -2.08 -26.33
C LEU A 413 11.37 -0.60 -26.63
N ALA A 414 11.56 0.23 -25.61
CA ALA A 414 11.87 1.65 -25.79
C ALA A 414 13.21 1.85 -26.52
N LEU A 415 14.25 1.12 -26.13
CA LEU A 415 15.56 1.18 -26.77
C LEU A 415 15.53 0.63 -28.20
N MET A 416 14.76 -0.44 -28.45
CA MET A 416 14.61 -1.05 -29.77
C MET A 416 14.01 -0.06 -30.78
N LEU A 417 12.99 0.71 -30.40
CA LEU A 417 12.42 1.76 -31.26
C LEU A 417 13.43 2.86 -31.60
N ILE A 418 14.21 3.32 -30.61
CA ILE A 418 15.26 4.33 -30.82
C ILE A 418 16.35 3.79 -31.75
N CYS A 419 16.80 2.55 -31.52
CA CYS A 419 17.83 1.91 -32.34
C CYS A 419 17.36 1.69 -33.79
N LEU A 420 16.13 1.20 -34.01
CA LEU A 420 15.59 1.02 -35.36
C LEU A 420 15.52 2.34 -36.13
N ALA A 421 15.04 3.41 -35.49
CA ALA A 421 15.01 4.73 -36.11
C ALA A 421 16.42 5.26 -36.39
N ALA A 422 17.37 5.10 -35.46
CA ALA A 422 18.76 5.50 -35.66
C ALA A 422 19.40 4.76 -36.85
N VAL A 423 19.21 3.43 -36.94
CA VAL A 423 19.73 2.60 -38.03
C VAL A 423 19.12 3.00 -39.39
N ALA A 424 17.87 3.47 -39.42
CA ALA A 424 17.26 3.97 -40.66
C ALA A 424 17.71 5.38 -41.03
N VAL A 425 17.97 6.25 -40.05
CA VAL A 425 18.35 7.66 -40.27
C VAL A 425 19.84 7.83 -40.60
N VAL A 426 20.74 7.10 -39.93
CA VAL A 426 22.19 7.25 -40.10
C VAL A 426 22.66 7.06 -41.55
N PRO A 427 22.17 6.07 -42.32
CA PRO A 427 22.59 5.88 -43.71
C PRO A 427 22.25 7.06 -44.62
N LEU A 428 21.26 7.89 -44.27
CA LEU A 428 20.93 9.12 -45.01
C LEU A 428 22.05 10.15 -44.97
N LEU A 429 22.91 10.09 -43.94
CA LEU A 429 24.05 10.98 -43.81
C LEU A 429 25.26 10.48 -44.61
N MET A 430 25.43 9.19 -44.88
CA MET A 430 26.68 8.57 -45.38
C MET A 430 27.21 9.06 -46.74
N HIS A 431 26.61 10.05 -47.39
CA HIS A 431 27.15 10.61 -48.64
C HIS A 431 27.36 12.12 -48.55
N TRP A 432 27.33 12.66 -47.33
CA TRP A 432 27.45 14.09 -47.07
C TRP A 432 28.76 14.69 -47.60
N TRP A 433 29.86 13.93 -47.54
CA TRP A 433 31.18 14.36 -48.03
C TRP A 433 31.26 14.60 -49.55
N ARG A 434 30.35 14.00 -50.35
CA ARG A 434 30.35 14.20 -51.81
C ARG A 434 29.85 15.60 -52.22
N LEU A 435 29.12 16.28 -51.34
CA LEU A 435 28.48 17.56 -51.63
C LEU A 435 29.44 18.75 -51.61
N GLY A 436 30.59 18.63 -50.94
CA GLY A 436 31.62 19.67 -50.89
C GLY A 436 31.24 20.98 -50.18
N ARG A 437 29.99 21.09 -49.66
CA ARG A 437 29.46 22.25 -48.92
C ARG A 437 28.29 21.85 -48.02
N ASP A 438 27.91 22.75 -47.12
CA ASP A 438 26.66 22.61 -46.37
C ASP A 438 25.47 22.87 -47.29
N VAL A 439 24.52 21.94 -47.28
CA VAL A 439 23.34 22.01 -48.15
C VAL A 439 22.07 22.07 -47.32
N SER A 440 21.08 22.76 -47.87
CA SER A 440 19.73 22.82 -47.28
C SER A 440 18.68 22.65 -48.38
N LEU A 441 17.46 22.34 -47.97
CA LEU A 441 16.28 22.37 -48.86
C LEU A 441 15.58 23.73 -48.82
N SER A 442 16.34 24.80 -48.54
CA SER A 442 15.76 26.14 -48.57
C SER A 442 15.28 26.49 -49.98
N PRO A 443 14.13 27.15 -50.14
CA PRO A 443 13.60 27.50 -51.46
C PRO A 443 14.57 28.32 -52.32
N ILE A 444 15.40 29.14 -51.68
CA ILE A 444 16.40 29.99 -52.37
C ILE A 444 17.54 29.14 -52.93
N GLU A 445 18.03 28.17 -52.17
CA GLU A 445 19.11 27.28 -52.62
C GLU A 445 18.64 26.36 -53.75
N ILE A 446 17.42 25.83 -53.65
CA ILE A 446 16.77 25.04 -54.71
C ILE A 446 16.58 25.92 -55.96
N ALA A 447 16.00 27.12 -55.81
CA ALA A 447 15.79 28.05 -56.93
C ALA A 447 17.11 28.46 -57.60
N ARG A 448 18.19 28.62 -56.83
CA ARG A 448 19.52 28.91 -57.37
C ARG A 448 20.06 27.75 -58.18
N ALA A 449 19.89 26.50 -57.71
CA ALA A 449 20.33 25.31 -58.43
C ALA A 449 19.57 25.09 -59.75
N PHE A 450 18.28 25.47 -59.80
CA PHE A 450 17.51 25.50 -61.05
C PHE A 450 17.75 26.77 -61.90
N SER A 451 18.81 27.54 -61.62
CA SER A 451 19.23 28.72 -62.40
C SER A 451 18.16 29.83 -62.49
N ALA A 452 17.44 30.10 -61.39
CA ALA A 452 16.45 31.18 -61.37
C ALA A 452 17.06 32.55 -61.79
N PRO A 453 16.47 33.27 -62.78
CA PRO A 453 17.02 34.50 -63.34
C PRO A 453 17.29 35.61 -62.30
N GLU A 454 16.42 35.73 -61.30
CA GLU A 454 16.51 36.77 -60.26
C GLU A 454 17.69 36.57 -59.28
N LEU A 455 18.25 35.36 -59.25
CA LEU A 455 19.37 35.00 -58.38
C LEU A 455 20.74 35.05 -59.10
N VAL A 456 20.76 35.40 -60.39
CA VAL A 456 21.96 35.54 -61.23
C VAL A 456 22.85 36.67 -60.69
N GLY A 457 24.16 36.42 -60.59
CA GLY A 457 25.16 37.38 -60.07
C GLY A 457 25.60 37.18 -58.62
N SER A 458 24.94 36.31 -57.85
CA SER A 458 25.35 35.92 -56.49
C SER A 458 26.36 34.76 -56.50
N GLY A 459 27.20 34.65 -55.45
CA GLY A 459 28.25 33.62 -55.34
C GLY A 459 27.71 32.19 -55.55
N SER A 460 28.21 31.49 -56.57
CA SER A 460 27.67 30.20 -57.05
C SER A 460 27.83 29.03 -56.07
N ASN A 461 28.69 29.16 -55.07
CA ASN A 461 28.99 28.11 -54.08
C ASN A 461 28.72 28.59 -52.64
N SER A 462 27.77 29.52 -52.47
CA SER A 462 27.43 30.12 -51.18
C SER A 462 26.27 29.37 -50.49
N ASP A 463 26.36 29.19 -49.18
CA ASP A 463 25.27 28.61 -48.38
C ASP A 463 24.05 29.54 -48.32
N ALA A 464 22.87 29.00 -47.99
CA ALA A 464 21.60 29.72 -47.94
C ALA A 464 21.66 31.00 -47.07
N SER A 465 22.36 30.98 -45.93
CA SER A 465 22.50 32.16 -45.06
C SER A 465 23.36 33.28 -45.68
N ARG A 466 24.32 32.95 -46.54
CA ARG A 466 25.12 33.93 -47.28
C ARG A 466 24.34 34.47 -48.47
N LEU A 467 23.65 33.60 -49.21
CA LEU A 467 22.73 34.01 -50.29
C LEU A 467 21.63 34.97 -49.79
N MET A 468 21.10 34.75 -48.59
CA MET A 468 20.10 35.64 -47.98
C MET A 468 20.68 37.02 -47.64
N LYS A 469 21.96 37.11 -47.24
CA LYS A 469 22.61 38.41 -46.99
C LYS A 469 22.79 39.21 -48.28
N ASP A 470 23.08 38.52 -49.38
CA ASP A 470 23.36 39.15 -50.66
C ASP A 470 22.08 39.55 -51.43
N ILE A 471 20.98 38.81 -51.24
CA ILE A 471 19.78 38.90 -52.10
C ILE A 471 18.51 39.22 -51.29
N GLY A 472 18.54 39.15 -49.96
CA GLY A 472 17.34 39.24 -49.11
C GLY A 472 16.56 40.56 -49.19
N ALA A 473 17.15 41.63 -49.72
CA ALA A 473 16.50 42.92 -49.92
C ALA A 473 15.78 43.05 -51.28
N LYS A 474 15.87 42.05 -52.18
CA LYS A 474 15.23 42.11 -53.50
C LYS A 474 13.72 41.88 -53.39
N GLU A 475 12.94 42.77 -53.98
CA GLU A 475 11.49 42.62 -54.11
C GLU A 475 11.15 41.61 -55.21
N VAL A 476 10.30 40.63 -54.89
CA VAL A 476 9.85 39.60 -55.84
C VAL A 476 8.33 39.39 -55.75
N ARG A 477 7.69 39.14 -56.90
CA ARG A 477 6.27 38.78 -57.01
C ARG A 477 6.11 37.52 -57.86
N TYR A 478 5.24 36.60 -57.43
CA TYR A 478 4.89 35.41 -58.21
C TYR A 478 3.74 35.72 -59.18
N GLY A 479 3.88 35.29 -60.43
CA GLY A 479 2.80 35.36 -61.41
C GLY A 479 3.27 35.12 -62.84
N VAL A 480 2.46 35.55 -63.81
CA VAL A 480 2.76 35.37 -65.24
C VAL A 480 3.73 36.45 -65.69
N VAL A 481 4.86 36.04 -66.25
CA VAL A 481 5.88 36.90 -66.86
C VAL A 481 5.89 36.63 -68.36
N SER A 482 5.78 37.69 -69.18
CA SER A 482 5.88 37.59 -70.63
C SER A 482 7.29 37.96 -71.08
N SER A 483 8.03 36.99 -71.62
CA SER A 483 9.39 37.24 -72.14
C SER A 483 9.38 37.31 -73.67
N GLY A 484 9.93 38.39 -74.23
CA GLY A 484 10.07 38.59 -75.68
C GLY A 484 11.46 38.18 -76.13
N GLY A 485 11.55 37.20 -77.04
CA GLY A 485 12.82 36.71 -77.56
C GLY A 485 13.63 37.82 -78.25
N ALA A 486 14.84 38.08 -77.75
CA ALA A 486 15.81 38.97 -78.38
C ALA A 486 16.57 38.21 -79.48
N ASN A 487 15.89 37.88 -80.57
CA ASN A 487 16.53 37.59 -81.86
C ASN A 487 15.53 37.98 -82.94
N GLY A 488 15.93 38.95 -83.77
CA GLY A 488 15.12 39.40 -84.90
C GLY A 488 14.77 38.21 -85.79
N TYR A 489 13.52 38.21 -86.27
CA TYR A 489 12.82 37.17 -87.04
C TYR A 489 12.04 36.15 -86.19
N GLN A 490 10.72 36.39 -86.14
CA GLN A 490 9.64 35.70 -85.39
C GLN A 490 9.56 36.00 -83.88
N GLY A 491 8.84 37.09 -83.56
CA GLY A 491 8.48 37.47 -82.18
C GLY A 491 7.45 36.52 -81.58
N GLN A 492 7.93 35.41 -81.03
CA GLN A 492 7.13 34.50 -80.23
C GLN A 492 7.23 34.95 -78.77
N VAL A 493 6.12 35.49 -78.24
CA VAL A 493 5.99 35.85 -76.82
C VAL A 493 5.61 34.58 -76.08
N TRP A 494 6.44 34.18 -75.12
CA TRP A 494 6.13 33.06 -74.23
C TRP A 494 5.80 33.63 -72.86
N SER A 495 4.73 33.12 -72.28
CA SER A 495 4.33 33.40 -70.90
C SER A 495 4.80 32.26 -70.03
N GLU A 496 5.36 32.56 -68.86
CA GLU A 496 5.71 31.52 -67.89
C GLU A 496 5.36 31.96 -66.47
N LEU A 497 5.17 30.99 -65.58
CA LEU A 497 4.98 31.25 -64.15
C LEU A 497 6.35 31.37 -63.49
N ALA A 498 6.73 32.58 -63.10
CA ALA A 498 8.01 32.86 -62.49
C ALA A 498 7.88 33.86 -61.33
N PHE A 499 8.91 33.89 -60.49
CA PHE A 499 9.14 35.02 -59.59
C PHE A 499 9.93 36.08 -60.35
N ALA A 500 9.41 37.31 -60.41
CA ALA A 500 10.09 38.45 -61.02
C ALA A 500 9.77 39.75 -60.27
N HIS A 501 10.39 40.85 -60.67
CA HIS A 501 10.13 42.16 -60.09
C HIS A 501 8.62 42.52 -60.16
N PRO A 502 8.01 43.13 -59.13
CA PRO A 502 6.56 43.36 -59.08
C PRO A 502 5.95 44.11 -60.28
N SER A 503 6.75 44.89 -60.99
CA SER A 503 6.34 45.69 -62.16
C SER A 503 6.06 44.88 -63.43
N VAL A 504 6.58 43.65 -63.54
CA VAL A 504 6.49 42.83 -64.77
C VAL A 504 5.60 41.58 -64.60
N VAL A 505 4.92 41.46 -63.46
CA VAL A 505 4.20 40.25 -63.06
C VAL A 505 2.69 40.45 -63.07
N GLN A 506 1.97 39.60 -63.80
CA GLN A 506 0.50 39.55 -63.84
C GLN A 506 -0.07 38.42 -62.96
N THR A 507 -1.30 38.54 -62.50
CA THR A 507 -1.96 37.53 -61.65
C THR A 507 -2.27 36.25 -62.42
N PRO A 508 -1.83 35.07 -61.94
CA PRO A 508 -2.06 33.81 -62.63
C PRO A 508 -3.51 33.32 -62.49
N ARG A 509 -4.02 32.61 -63.51
CA ARG A 509 -5.35 31.98 -63.50
C ARG A 509 -5.24 30.45 -63.42
N LYS A 510 -6.10 29.83 -62.62
CA LYS A 510 -6.08 28.37 -62.39
C LYS A 510 -6.50 27.60 -63.65
N GLY A 511 -5.63 26.72 -64.13
CA GLY A 511 -5.92 25.83 -65.27
C GLY A 511 -5.46 26.33 -66.64
N GLU A 512 -4.92 27.55 -66.72
CA GLU A 512 -4.23 28.04 -67.93
C GLU A 512 -2.83 27.38 -68.00
N GLN A 513 -2.49 26.84 -69.17
CA GLN A 513 -1.15 26.36 -69.50
C GLN A 513 -0.42 27.49 -70.23
N TYR A 514 0.74 27.89 -69.72
CA TYR A 514 1.54 29.00 -70.22
C TYR A 514 2.80 28.49 -70.91
#